data_AF-A0A3M7SII0-F1
#
_entry.id   AF-A0A3M7SII0-F1
#
_cell.length_a   1.000
_cell.length_b   1.000
_cell.length_c   1.000
_cell.angle_alpha   90.00
_cell.angle_beta   90.00
_cell.angle_gamma   90.00
#
_symmetry.space_group_name_H-M   'P 1'
#
loop_
_entity.id
_entity.type
_entity.pdbx_description
1 polymer ?
#
loop_
_entity_poly.entity_id
_entity_poly.type
_entity_poly.pdbx_seq_one_letter_code
_entity_poly.pdbx_strand_id
1 'polypeptide(L)'
;MNSDKNLSEKLKKVTNETILSSSCHGLPNIFRSTNVVIRIIWISFTLLSASFFVSNITISVIKFFNYEVTTETRLYNEYKSLFPAVTVCNVNFFTSENAVEFIKSIEDEKFSKNPFEDSFELYAKGIIENSSNFSQLRQKVGDSKEKLIVFCMYSKKACNMSWFRYNLGLIIFESIVQRRKFEYNVHFLPKLIYTIRTHDSQDF
;
A
#
# COMPACT_ATOMS: atom_id res chain seq x y z
N MET A 1 -39.16 -52.12 -46.06
CA MET A 1 -38.44 -51.08 -46.83
C MET A 1 -39.21 -49.78 -47.09
N ASN A 2 -40.54 -49.72 -46.87
CA ASN A 2 -41.34 -48.50 -47.12
C ASN A 2 -41.52 -47.59 -45.88
N SER A 3 -41.38 -48.14 -44.67
CA SER A 3 -41.51 -47.40 -43.40
C SER A 3 -40.33 -46.45 -43.13
N ASP A 4 -39.10 -46.92 -43.35
CA ASP A 4 -37.89 -46.14 -43.06
C ASP A 4 -37.72 -44.93 -43.99
N LYS A 5 -38.14 -45.06 -45.26
CA LYS A 5 -38.16 -43.93 -46.20
C LYS A 5 -39.16 -42.84 -45.77
N ASN A 6 -40.31 -43.23 -45.21
CA ASN A 6 -41.32 -42.30 -44.71
C ASN A 6 -40.84 -41.56 -43.45
N LEU A 7 -40.13 -42.25 -42.57
CA LEU A 7 -39.53 -41.65 -41.37
C LEU A 7 -38.44 -40.62 -41.71
N SER A 8 -37.54 -40.95 -42.64
CA SER A 8 -36.47 -40.04 -43.09
C SER A 8 -37.02 -38.76 -43.71
N GLU A 9 -38.07 -38.85 -44.53
CA GLU A 9 -38.71 -37.67 -45.13
C GLU A 9 -39.43 -36.79 -44.11
N LYS A 10 -40.08 -37.40 -43.10
CA LYS A 10 -40.64 -36.64 -41.96
C LYS A 10 -39.55 -35.92 -41.17
N LEU A 11 -38.43 -36.57 -40.91
CA LEU A 11 -37.31 -35.96 -40.19
C LEU A 11 -36.70 -34.79 -40.95
N LYS A 12 -36.49 -34.92 -42.27
CA LYS A 12 -35.99 -33.80 -43.10
C LYS A 12 -36.93 -32.61 -43.07
N LYS A 13 -38.25 -32.85 -43.16
CA LYS A 13 -39.26 -31.79 -43.11
C LYS A 13 -39.21 -31.02 -41.79
N VAL A 14 -39.24 -31.75 -40.67
CA VAL A 14 -39.19 -31.15 -39.33
C VAL A 14 -37.87 -30.40 -39.11
N THR A 15 -36.75 -30.97 -39.54
CA THR A 15 -35.42 -30.33 -39.41
C THR A 15 -35.37 -29.02 -40.20
N ASN A 16 -35.89 -29.01 -41.43
CA ASN A 16 -35.90 -27.81 -42.26
C ASN A 16 -36.83 -26.72 -41.69
N GLU A 17 -38.02 -27.09 -41.22
CA GLU A 17 -38.94 -26.16 -40.55
C GLU A 17 -38.30 -25.55 -39.30
N THR A 18 -37.62 -26.37 -38.48
CA THR A 18 -36.93 -25.92 -37.26
C THR A 18 -35.77 -24.97 -37.57
N ILE A 19 -34.97 -25.25 -38.61
CA ILE A 19 -33.87 -24.38 -39.01
C ILE A 19 -34.40 -23.03 -39.52
N LEU A 20 -35.47 -23.05 -40.32
CA LEU A 20 -36.08 -21.84 -40.88
C LEU A 20 -36.77 -20.98 -39.81
N SER A 21 -37.27 -21.59 -38.72
CA SER A 21 -37.84 -20.89 -37.57
C SER A 21 -36.82 -20.51 -36.50
N SER A 22 -35.55 -20.87 -36.68
CA SER A 22 -34.53 -20.58 -35.67
C SER A 22 -34.23 -19.08 -35.55
N SER A 23 -33.89 -18.64 -34.34
CA SER A 23 -33.42 -17.27 -34.07
C SER A 23 -31.99 -17.03 -34.54
N CYS A 24 -31.29 -18.04 -35.05
CA CYS A 24 -29.95 -17.89 -35.58
C CYS A 24 -30.02 -17.09 -36.88
N HIS A 25 -29.40 -15.92 -36.95
CA HIS A 25 -29.52 -15.05 -38.13
C HIS A 25 -28.89 -15.63 -39.41
N GLY A 26 -27.91 -16.52 -39.30
CA GLY A 26 -27.20 -17.10 -40.45
C GLY A 26 -27.90 -18.32 -41.05
N LEU A 27 -28.44 -19.21 -40.21
CA LEU A 27 -28.93 -20.53 -40.66
C LEU A 27 -30.16 -20.45 -41.58
N PRO A 28 -31.26 -19.73 -41.26
CA PRO A 28 -32.42 -19.61 -42.15
C PRO A 28 -32.04 -19.07 -43.54
N ASN A 29 -31.08 -18.14 -43.62
CA ASN A 29 -30.66 -17.53 -44.87
C ASN A 29 -29.85 -18.48 -45.76
N ILE A 30 -29.05 -19.38 -45.16
CA ILE A 30 -28.30 -20.43 -45.89
C ILE A 30 -29.26 -21.47 -46.49
N PHE A 31 -30.34 -21.81 -45.79
CA PHE A 31 -31.30 -22.82 -46.24
C PHE A 31 -32.41 -22.24 -47.14
N ARG A 32 -32.72 -20.95 -47.02
CA ARG A 32 -33.69 -20.25 -47.89
C ARG A 32 -33.10 -19.84 -49.25
N SER A 33 -31.79 -19.61 -49.33
CA SER A 33 -31.13 -19.19 -50.58
C SER A 33 -31.12 -20.29 -51.64
N THR A 34 -31.71 -20.01 -52.80
CA THR A 34 -31.70 -20.90 -53.97
C THR A 34 -30.46 -20.70 -54.85
N ASN A 35 -29.89 -19.50 -54.86
CA ASN A 35 -28.67 -19.18 -55.60
C ASN A 35 -27.42 -19.67 -54.85
N VAL A 36 -26.57 -20.45 -55.54
CA VAL A 36 -25.34 -21.05 -54.96
C VAL A 36 -24.36 -19.97 -54.48
N VAL A 37 -24.17 -18.89 -55.24
CA VAL A 37 -23.26 -17.79 -54.85
C VAL A 37 -23.72 -17.11 -53.56
N ILE A 38 -25.01 -16.77 -53.47
CA ILE A 38 -25.60 -16.14 -52.28
C ILE A 38 -25.50 -17.08 -51.07
N ARG A 39 -25.66 -18.38 -51.28
CA ARG A 39 -25.51 -19.40 -50.25
C ARG A 39 -24.07 -19.45 -49.70
N ILE A 40 -23.07 -19.41 -50.58
CA ILE A 40 -21.65 -19.36 -50.19
C ILE A 40 -21.34 -18.09 -49.40
N ILE A 41 -21.89 -16.95 -49.81
CA ILE A 41 -21.74 -15.67 -49.09
C ILE A 41 -22.30 -15.79 -47.67
N TRP A 42 -23.51 -16.32 -47.50
CA TRP A 42 -24.12 -16.50 -46.18
C TRP A 42 -23.33 -17.48 -45.30
N ILE A 43 -22.81 -18.57 -45.87
CA ILE A 43 -21.95 -19.51 -45.15
C ILE A 43 -20.67 -18.81 -44.68
N SER A 44 -20.01 -18.07 -45.56
CA SER A 44 -18.78 -17.32 -45.24
C SER A 44 -19.01 -16.32 -44.11
N PHE A 45 -20.03 -15.48 -44.21
CA PHE A 45 -20.34 -14.49 -43.17
C PHE A 45 -20.73 -15.13 -41.84
N THR A 46 -21.52 -16.21 -41.88
CA THR A 46 -21.92 -16.93 -40.65
C THR A 46 -20.70 -17.54 -39.96
N LEU A 47 -19.78 -18.13 -40.72
CA LEU A 47 -18.55 -18.73 -40.18
C LEU A 47 -17.60 -17.66 -39.63
N LEU A 48 -17.41 -16.57 -40.36
CA LEU A 48 -16.58 -15.45 -39.91
C LEU A 48 -17.14 -14.83 -38.62
N SER A 49 -18.45 -14.60 -38.55
CA SER A 49 -19.12 -14.08 -37.37
C SER A 49 -18.98 -15.02 -36.16
N ALA A 50 -19.17 -16.33 -36.36
CA ALA A 50 -19.01 -17.32 -35.31
C ALA A 50 -17.56 -17.37 -34.78
N SER A 51 -16.56 -17.39 -35.66
CA SER A 51 -15.15 -17.36 -35.29
C SER A 51 -14.76 -16.09 -34.54
N PHE A 52 -15.25 -14.94 -34.99
CA PHE A 52 -15.03 -13.66 -34.30
C PHE A 52 -15.67 -13.67 -32.92
N PHE A 53 -16.90 -14.17 -32.79
CA PHE A 53 -17.60 -14.27 -31.52
C PHE A 53 -16.86 -15.17 -30.52
N VAL A 54 -16.44 -16.37 -30.94
CA VAL A 54 -15.67 -17.29 -30.09
C VAL A 54 -14.35 -16.67 -29.64
N SER A 55 -13.64 -15.99 -30.54
CA SER A 55 -12.39 -15.28 -30.21
C SER A 55 -12.62 -14.20 -29.16
N ASN A 56 -13.66 -13.38 -29.32
CA ASN A 56 -13.98 -12.32 -28.36
C ASN A 56 -14.37 -12.88 -26.99
N ILE A 57 -15.21 -13.92 -26.94
CA ILE A 57 -15.54 -14.59 -25.67
C ILE A 57 -14.27 -15.10 -24.99
N THR A 58 -13.38 -15.74 -25.74
CA THR A 58 -12.12 -16.27 -25.20
C THR A 58 -11.28 -15.15 -24.58
N ILE A 59 -11.13 -14.03 -25.29
CA ILE A 59 -10.40 -12.85 -24.78
C ILE A 59 -11.07 -12.29 -23.53
N SER A 60 -12.40 -12.16 -23.52
CA SER A 60 -13.15 -11.67 -22.35
C SER A 60 -13.01 -12.59 -21.14
N VAL A 61 -13.06 -13.90 -21.34
CA VAL A 61 -12.87 -14.91 -20.29
C VAL A 61 -11.45 -14.85 -19.74
N ILE A 62 -10.44 -14.77 -20.61
CA ILE A 62 -9.03 -14.61 -20.20
C ILE A 62 -8.87 -13.31 -19.39
N LYS A 63 -9.43 -12.18 -19.86
CA LYS A 63 -9.37 -10.91 -19.12
C LYS A 63 -10.04 -10.99 -17.74
N PHE A 64 -11.17 -11.68 -17.64
CA PHE A 64 -11.84 -11.91 -16.35
C PHE A 64 -10.95 -12.71 -15.39
N PHE A 65 -10.31 -13.79 -15.87
CA PHE A 65 -9.42 -14.62 -15.06
C PHE A 65 -8.01 -14.06 -14.87
N ASN A 66 -7.64 -12.99 -15.57
CA ASN A 66 -6.40 -12.25 -15.32
C ASN A 66 -6.48 -11.36 -14.07
N TYR A 67 -7.68 -11.19 -13.49
CA TYR A 67 -7.91 -10.40 -12.27
C TYR A 67 -7.24 -9.03 -12.29
N GLU A 68 -7.25 -8.37 -13.45
CA GLU A 68 -6.64 -7.05 -13.60
C GLU A 68 -7.38 -6.04 -12.73
N VAL A 69 -6.63 -5.33 -11.88
CA VAL A 69 -7.17 -4.31 -10.98
C VAL A 69 -6.72 -2.92 -11.45
N THR A 70 -7.67 -2.02 -11.63
CA THR A 70 -7.40 -0.61 -11.92
C THR A 70 -7.56 0.19 -10.63
N THR A 71 -6.52 0.91 -10.22
CA THR A 71 -6.57 1.77 -9.02
C THR A 71 -6.86 3.21 -9.45
N GLU A 72 -7.93 3.80 -8.91
CA GLU A 72 -8.20 5.23 -9.08
C GLU A 72 -7.67 5.99 -7.88
N THR A 73 -6.66 6.83 -8.09
CA THR A 73 -6.16 7.75 -7.07
C THR A 73 -6.99 9.02 -7.08
N ARG A 74 -7.59 9.38 -5.95
CA ARG A 74 -8.37 10.60 -5.78
C ARG A 74 -7.88 11.36 -4.56
N LEU A 75 -7.69 12.66 -4.72
CA LEU A 75 -7.30 13.55 -3.64
C LEU A 75 -8.56 14.15 -3.01
N TYR A 76 -8.84 13.77 -1.77
CA TYR A 76 -9.94 14.32 -0.99
C TYR A 76 -9.38 15.19 0.13
N ASN A 77 -9.77 16.47 0.13
CA ASN A 77 -9.39 17.39 1.20
C ASN A 77 -10.33 17.19 2.39
N GLU A 78 -9.88 16.43 3.38
CA GLU A 78 -10.61 16.26 4.63
C GLU A 78 -10.49 17.49 5.52
N TYR A 79 -11.63 18.01 6.01
CA TYR A 79 -11.66 19.17 6.91
C TYR A 79 -11.03 18.87 8.28
N LYS A 80 -11.03 17.60 8.71
CA LYS A 80 -10.44 17.14 9.98
C LYS A 80 -9.66 15.85 9.74
N SER A 81 -8.34 15.98 9.59
CA SER A 81 -7.42 14.84 9.58
C SER A 81 -6.93 14.53 11.00
N LEU A 82 -6.65 13.25 11.26
CA LEU A 82 -6.00 12.79 12.47
C LEU A 82 -4.52 13.16 12.41
N PHE A 83 -4.01 13.82 13.44
CA PHE A 83 -2.59 14.10 13.53
C PHE A 83 -1.82 12.78 13.74
N PRO A 84 -0.82 12.47 12.90
CA PRO A 84 -0.11 11.21 13.00
C PRO A 84 0.75 11.14 14.27
N ALA A 85 1.09 9.92 14.66
CA ALA A 85 2.13 9.74 15.68
C ALA A 85 3.47 10.24 15.13
N VAL A 86 4.11 11.15 15.86
CA VAL A 86 5.42 11.68 15.50
C VAL A 86 6.46 11.01 16.37
N THR A 87 7.39 10.30 15.73
CA THR A 87 8.49 9.62 16.41
C THR A 87 9.79 10.35 16.13
N VAL A 88 10.48 10.76 17.19
CA VAL A 88 11.77 11.45 17.12
C VAL A 88 12.80 10.67 17.92
N CYS A 89 13.94 10.40 17.32
CA CYS A 89 15.08 9.78 18.00
C CYS A 89 16.22 10.78 18.05
N ASN A 90 16.93 10.82 19.16
CA ASN A 90 18.26 11.42 19.15
C ASN A 90 19.18 10.51 18.34
N VAL A 91 19.87 11.07 17.35
CA VAL A 91 20.87 10.33 16.56
C VAL A 91 22.09 9.98 17.39
N ASN A 92 22.41 10.80 18.40
CA ASN A 92 23.46 10.48 19.34
C ASN A 92 22.94 9.49 20.39
N PHE A 93 23.55 8.31 20.41
CA PHE A 93 23.19 7.20 21.29
C PHE A 93 23.70 7.40 22.72
N PHE A 94 24.84 8.08 22.89
CA PHE A 94 25.54 8.27 24.16
C PHE A 94 25.48 9.74 24.56
N THR A 95 24.51 10.11 25.39
CA THR A 95 24.23 11.53 25.70
C THR A 95 24.14 11.86 27.18
N SER A 96 23.89 10.87 28.01
CA SER A 96 23.86 11.04 29.47
C SER A 96 25.27 11.06 30.08
N GLU A 97 25.38 11.53 31.32
CA GLU A 97 26.61 11.42 32.11
C GLU A 97 27.01 9.96 32.35
N ASN A 98 26.04 9.07 32.53
CA ASN A 98 26.28 7.63 32.66
C ASN A 98 26.79 6.98 31.37
N ALA A 99 26.60 7.61 30.20
CA ALA A 99 27.23 7.16 28.98
C ALA A 99 28.75 7.32 29.03
N VAL A 100 29.24 8.39 29.67
CA VAL A 100 30.68 8.62 29.86
C VAL A 100 31.27 7.54 30.78
N GLU A 101 30.57 7.20 31.86
CA GLU A 101 30.96 6.11 32.77
C GLU A 101 30.99 4.75 32.04
N PHE A 102 29.96 4.49 31.21
CA PHE A 102 29.88 3.27 30.42
C PHE A 102 31.02 3.16 29.40
N ILE A 103 31.30 4.23 28.66
CA ILE A 103 32.40 4.27 27.68
C ILE A 103 33.75 4.03 28.37
N LYS A 104 34.00 4.68 29.52
CA LYS A 104 35.21 4.46 30.32
C LYS A 104 35.36 3.00 30.76
N SER A 105 34.27 2.37 31.19
CA SER A 105 34.31 0.95 31.59
C SER A 105 34.68 0.00 30.45
N ILE A 106 34.34 0.35 29.20
CA ILE A 106 34.72 -0.43 28.02
C ILE A 106 36.19 -0.17 27.63
N GLU A 107 36.62 1.08 27.75
CA GLU A 107 38.00 1.50 27.47
C GLU A 107 39.00 0.76 28.39
N ASP A 108 38.69 0.69 29.69
CA ASP A 108 39.53 0.05 30.70
C ASP A 108 39.63 -1.48 30.55
N GLU A 109 38.60 -2.14 30.01
CA GLU A 109 38.55 -3.60 29.95
C GLU A 109 39.22 -4.23 28.72
N LYS A 110 39.42 -3.53 27.57
CA LYS A 110 39.91 -4.27 26.38
C LYS A 110 40.60 -3.62 25.17
N PHE A 111 40.69 -2.31 24.91
CA PHE A 111 41.33 -1.89 23.62
C PHE A 111 41.90 -0.46 23.53
N SER A 112 43.09 -0.37 22.94
CA SER A 112 43.76 0.83 22.39
C SER A 112 43.10 1.33 21.08
N LYS A 113 41.78 1.55 21.09
CA LYS A 113 41.10 2.20 19.94
C LYS A 113 40.73 3.62 20.32
N ASN A 114 40.87 4.53 19.36
CA ASN A 114 40.53 5.92 19.57
C ASN A 114 39.00 6.04 19.74
N PRO A 115 38.49 6.60 20.86
CA PRO A 115 37.05 6.81 21.07
C PRO A 115 36.41 7.75 20.05
N PHE A 116 37.22 8.45 19.24
CA PHE A 116 36.77 9.28 18.12
C PHE A 116 36.65 8.54 16.77
N GLU A 117 36.86 7.23 16.73
CA GLU A 117 36.70 6.41 15.53
C GLU A 117 35.28 5.82 15.45
N ASP A 118 34.61 5.93 14.29
CA ASP A 118 33.25 5.39 14.08
C ASP A 118 33.13 3.89 14.41
N SER A 119 34.24 3.14 14.30
CA SER A 119 34.30 1.72 14.64
C SER A 119 34.12 1.44 16.14
N PHE A 120 34.45 2.41 17.01
CA PHE A 120 34.24 2.31 18.46
C PHE A 120 32.76 2.48 18.81
N GLU A 121 32.05 3.42 18.19
CA GLU A 121 30.63 3.65 18.44
C GLU A 121 29.80 2.40 18.09
N LEU A 122 30.08 1.78 16.94
CA LEU A 122 29.49 0.51 16.52
C LEU A 122 29.74 -0.63 17.52
N TYR A 123 30.96 -0.72 18.04
CA TYR A 123 31.32 -1.72 19.03
C TYR A 123 30.58 -1.51 20.36
N ALA A 124 30.57 -0.28 20.88
CA ALA A 124 29.89 0.07 22.12
C ALA A 124 28.36 -0.16 22.01
N LYS A 125 27.77 0.14 20.86
CA LYS A 125 26.37 -0.19 20.55
C LYS A 125 26.13 -1.70 20.58
N GLY A 126 27.02 -2.48 19.96
CA GLY A 126 26.94 -3.95 19.96
C GLY A 126 26.99 -4.58 21.36
N ILE A 127 27.77 -4.03 22.29
CA ILE A 127 27.79 -4.48 23.70
C ILE A 127 26.42 -4.27 24.35
N ILE A 128 25.81 -3.11 24.14
CA ILE A 128 24.50 -2.80 24.72
C ILE A 128 23.43 -3.69 24.12
N GLU A 129 23.39 -3.84 22.80
CA GLU A 129 22.41 -4.67 22.09
C GLU A 129 22.48 -6.16 22.50
N ASN A 130 23.67 -6.68 22.78
CA ASN A 130 23.86 -8.07 23.21
C ASN A 130 23.63 -8.29 24.72
N SER A 131 23.33 -7.23 25.48
CA SER A 131 23.13 -7.33 26.93
C SER A 131 21.73 -7.84 27.28
N SER A 132 21.63 -8.69 28.31
CA SER A 132 20.35 -9.19 28.83
C SER A 132 19.46 -8.09 29.41
N ASN A 133 20.06 -6.95 29.81
CA ASN A 133 19.39 -5.76 30.35
C ASN A 133 19.40 -4.58 29.38
N PHE A 134 19.31 -4.85 28.07
CA PHE A 134 19.37 -3.86 26.98
C PHE A 134 18.49 -2.62 27.23
N SER A 135 17.23 -2.82 27.63
CA SER A 135 16.27 -1.72 27.82
C SER A 135 16.71 -0.75 28.92
N GLN A 136 17.22 -1.26 30.03
CA GLN A 136 17.68 -0.46 31.17
C GLN A 136 19.00 0.25 30.84
N LEU A 137 19.95 -0.46 30.22
CA LEU A 137 21.24 0.12 29.83
C LEU A 137 21.06 1.24 28.80
N ARG A 138 20.20 1.03 27.80
CA ARG A 138 19.88 2.04 26.79
C ARG A 138 19.22 3.28 27.40
N GLN A 139 18.30 3.11 28.35
CA GLN A 139 17.70 4.24 29.08
C GLN A 139 18.73 4.97 29.95
N LYS A 140 19.72 4.25 30.49
CA LYS A 140 20.76 4.83 31.34
C LYS A 140 21.78 5.64 30.55
N VAL A 141 22.16 5.21 29.34
CA VAL A 141 23.15 5.92 28.51
C VAL A 141 22.55 7.05 27.65
N GLY A 142 21.24 7.01 27.37
CA GLY A 142 20.52 8.09 26.69
C GLY A 142 20.02 9.18 27.64
N ASP A 143 19.89 10.40 27.13
CA ASP A 143 19.23 11.48 27.86
C ASP A 143 17.72 11.24 28.07
N SER A 144 17.16 11.81 29.13
CA SER A 144 15.72 11.75 29.40
C SER A 144 14.93 12.64 28.42
N LYS A 145 13.66 12.29 28.20
CA LYS A 145 12.78 13.10 27.34
C LYS A 145 12.62 14.54 27.85
N GLU A 146 12.69 14.77 29.16
CA GLU A 146 12.60 16.09 29.79
C GLU A 146 13.79 16.97 29.44
N LYS A 147 14.98 16.39 29.29
CA LYS A 147 16.18 17.11 28.86
C LYS A 147 16.18 17.41 27.36
N LEU A 148 15.59 16.52 26.57
CA LEU A 148 15.52 16.64 25.11
C LEU A 148 14.40 17.59 24.62
N ILE A 149 13.29 17.70 25.37
CA ILE A 149 12.14 18.53 25.01
C ILE A 149 12.18 19.83 25.82
N VAL A 150 12.76 20.88 25.24
CA VAL A 150 12.83 22.21 25.86
C VAL A 150 11.49 22.96 25.77
N PHE A 151 10.79 22.80 24.65
CA PHE A 151 9.52 23.49 24.37
C PHE A 151 8.64 22.64 23.46
N CYS A 152 7.33 22.64 23.71
CA CYS A 152 6.37 21.99 22.84
C CYS A 152 5.02 22.71 22.84
N MET A 153 4.47 22.91 21.64
CA MET A 153 3.11 23.39 21.43
C MET A 153 2.37 22.51 20.42
N TYR A 154 1.12 22.22 20.71
CA TYR A 154 0.21 21.53 19.80
C TYR A 154 -1.13 22.29 19.75
N SER A 155 -1.56 22.71 18.55
CA SER A 155 -2.79 23.50 18.36
C SER A 155 -2.86 24.74 19.28
N LYS A 156 -1.76 25.51 19.33
CA LYS A 156 -1.59 26.70 20.18
C LYS A 156 -1.70 26.45 21.71
N LYS A 157 -1.65 25.19 22.15
CA LYS A 157 -1.62 24.81 23.57
C LYS A 157 -0.29 24.17 23.93
N ALA A 158 0.21 24.41 25.14
CA ALA A 158 1.40 23.74 25.63
C ALA A 158 1.16 22.21 25.71
N CYS A 159 2.14 21.42 25.28
CA CYS A 159 2.03 19.97 25.32
C CYS A 159 2.21 19.45 26.75
N ASN A 160 1.52 18.36 27.11
CA ASN A 160 1.75 17.67 28.37
C ASN A 160 2.82 16.59 28.20
N MET A 161 3.78 16.49 29.13
CA MET A 161 4.86 15.50 29.09
C MET A 161 4.37 14.04 29.14
N SER A 162 3.14 13.82 29.62
CA SER A 162 2.46 12.52 29.60
C SER A 162 2.04 12.05 28.20
N TRP A 163 1.93 12.96 27.22
CA TRP A 163 1.62 12.63 25.82
C TRP A 163 2.83 12.02 25.08
N PHE A 164 4.01 12.12 25.69
CA PHE A 164 5.24 11.56 25.14
C PHE A 164 5.56 10.21 25.79
N ARG A 165 5.59 9.16 24.97
CA ARG A 165 6.15 7.87 25.34
C ARG A 165 7.63 7.88 25.03
N TYR A 166 8.45 7.49 25.99
CA TYR A 166 9.88 7.32 25.79
C TYR A 166 10.20 5.83 25.81
N ASN A 167 10.50 5.27 24.65
CA ASN A 167 10.83 3.86 24.49
C ASN A 167 12.17 3.76 23.77
N LEU A 168 13.19 3.21 24.42
CA LEU A 168 14.46 2.87 23.78
C LEU A 168 15.09 4.07 23.02
N GLY A 169 15.12 5.28 23.61
CA GLY A 169 15.70 6.47 22.95
C GLY A 169 14.79 7.14 21.92
N LEU A 170 13.61 6.57 21.64
CA LEU A 170 12.58 7.17 20.80
C LEU A 170 11.59 7.92 21.68
N ILE A 171 11.39 9.19 21.35
CA ILE A 171 10.29 10.01 21.84
C ILE A 171 9.15 9.86 20.83
N ILE A 172 8.08 9.19 21.26
CA ILE A 172 6.85 9.05 20.48
C ILE A 172 5.83 10.02 21.05
N PHE A 173 5.40 10.97 20.23
CA PHE A 173 4.24 11.79 20.53
C PHE A 173 2.98 11.04 20.11
N GLU A 174 2.27 10.49 21.09
CA GLU A 174 0.92 9.98 20.87
C GLU A 174 -0.05 11.15 21.08
N SER A 175 -0.58 11.67 19.97
CA SER A 175 -1.72 12.57 20.07
C SER A 175 -2.90 11.76 20.61
N ILE A 176 -3.23 11.96 21.89
CA ILE A 176 -4.50 11.49 22.46
C ILE A 176 -5.59 12.21 21.67
N VAL A 177 -6.14 11.52 20.67
CA VAL A 177 -7.34 11.82 19.88
C VAL A 177 -7.86 13.24 20.10
N GLN A 178 -7.25 14.23 19.46
CA GLN A 178 -7.88 15.54 19.31
C GLN A 178 -7.87 15.93 17.83
N ARG A 179 -9.03 15.69 17.19
CA ARG A 179 -9.31 15.94 15.77
C ARG A 179 -9.14 17.42 15.40
N ARG A 180 -7.99 17.88 14.92
CA ARG A 180 -7.87 19.11 14.09
C ARG A 180 -6.66 19.09 13.12
N LYS A 181 -6.96 19.53 11.90
CA LYS A 181 -6.17 19.77 10.65
C LYS A 181 -4.85 20.51 10.88
N PHE A 182 -3.72 20.24 10.18
CA PHE A 182 -2.64 21.20 9.83
C PHE A 182 -1.56 20.64 8.84
N GLU A 183 -0.93 21.53 8.05
CA GLU A 183 0.28 21.36 7.22
C GLU A 183 1.58 21.69 8.02
N TYR A 184 2.74 21.11 7.62
CA TYR A 184 3.98 21.13 8.41
C TYR A 184 5.15 21.86 7.73
N ASN A 185 5.91 22.65 8.49
CA ASN A 185 7.25 23.11 8.16
C ASN A 185 8.18 22.84 9.36
N VAL A 186 9.19 21.98 9.18
CA VAL A 186 10.12 21.58 10.24
C VAL A 186 11.42 22.37 10.06
N HIS A 187 11.62 23.40 10.89
CA HIS A 187 12.91 24.09 10.95
C HIS A 187 13.81 23.43 12.00
N PHE A 188 14.88 22.78 11.54
CA PHE A 188 15.96 22.27 12.39
C PHE A 188 16.96 23.39 12.69
N LEU A 189 17.17 23.71 13.97
CA LEU A 189 18.29 24.54 14.44
C LEU A 189 19.19 23.72 15.38
N PRO A 190 20.52 24.01 15.45
CA PRO A 190 21.53 23.16 16.09
C PRO A 190 21.52 23.18 17.63
N LYS A 191 20.44 23.64 18.26
CA LYS A 191 20.08 23.38 19.66
C LYS A 191 18.62 22.95 19.63
N LEU A 192 18.31 21.79 20.20
CA LEU A 192 16.99 21.12 20.17
C LEU A 192 15.87 22.00 20.75
N ILE A 193 15.38 22.93 19.93
CA ILE A 193 14.18 23.74 20.17
C ILE A 193 13.14 23.20 19.21
N TYR A 194 12.25 22.34 19.69
CA TYR A 194 11.13 21.88 18.88
C TYR A 194 10.06 22.98 18.83
N THR A 195 10.08 23.77 17.77
CA THR A 195 8.95 24.65 17.43
C THR A 195 8.05 23.89 16.46
N ILE A 196 7.01 23.22 16.97
CA ILE A 196 5.91 22.75 16.11
C ILE A 196 5.00 23.96 15.85
N ARG A 197 5.32 24.75 14.83
CA ARG A 197 4.50 25.92 14.44
C ARG A 197 3.35 25.45 13.56
N THR A 198 2.13 25.43 14.11
CA THR A 198 0.90 25.23 13.34
C THR A 198 0.42 26.60 12.83
N HIS A 199 0.50 26.87 11.53
CA HIS A 199 -0.17 28.04 10.94
C HIS A 199 -1.65 27.73 10.75
N ASP A 200 -2.52 28.54 11.37
CA ASP A 200 -3.93 28.59 10.97
C ASP A 200 -3.99 29.24 9.59
N SER A 201 -4.22 28.47 8.54
CA SER A 201 -4.75 28.99 7.28
C SER A 201 -6.24 29.25 7.47
N GLN A 202 -6.56 30.34 8.17
CA GLN A 202 -7.81 31.05 7.94
C GLN A 202 -7.55 32.06 6.83
N ASP A 203 -7.73 31.65 5.58
CA ASP A 203 -7.99 32.54 4.45
C ASP A 203 -8.72 31.71 3.39
N PHE A 204 -10.05 31.64 3.53
CA PHE A 204 -11.10 31.74 2.49
C PHE A 204 -12.47 31.50 3.13
#